data_AF-A0A4Q7ZLQ3-F1
#
_entry.id   AF-A0A4Q7ZLQ3-F1
#
_cell.length_a   1.000
_cell.length_b   1.000
_cell.length_c   1.000
_cell.angle_alpha   90.00
_cell.angle_beta   90.00
_cell.angle_gamma   90.00
#
_symmetry.space_group_name_H-M   'P 1'
#
loop_
_entity.id
_entity.type
_entity.pdbx_description
1 polymer ?
#
loop_
_entity_poly.entity_id
_entity_poly.type
_entity_poly.pdbx_seq_one_letter_code
_entity_poly.pdbx_strand_id
1 'polypeptide(L)'
;MTIYQPGQRVALVHTSDPHTDLRPGDTGTVRRHDQQLNTVHIDWDSGSSLSMCLDAGDRIEPFDPAVPDTRPSSDTDGWTSTLARLCALGDEAGRDVADWWAQDTIGGRATGDVRATARRILVGIDDGDPAVLDHLPTFTPPSRWHDDRDTAEVRYTEAAHDAAPRRAPHWRDLTDTQRDETIAASQEAFEAAVHERVAELCRLAASPTGADMSHLHPERVRIGLVGVFAGEWAWSVDAEGADRVPVGFLGTLIDRWNGWAVFACTREVAEAIVADQQRQRRASRASLQAKGVAEAELDRRVNAELTELRFEGEVIVADQRAQYDDPEAIEHIGPDADGRYVVMGWNWCWQAVDPYDCDRIVGDLPEPGREQEFELLRHTPGLRVPHTRLQLTDVRYRPASTGLAFTATLALDGPPIATVTDDGAGAITVDPDDLTATHGGLRAYLAECRFQGSPVGMPRLLQALADEHFLSQAVAQAEADGGTQLRLVDDTGHTRALRPIAPAPADLTPLLELGRTLTRGPGQQWQIWTGASWFTVPGALTRPGQPHDRNC
;
A
#
# COMPACT_ATOMS: atom_id res chain seq x y z
N MET A 1 -42.64 11.61 2.38
CA MET A 1 -43.50 10.76 1.53
C MET A 1 -44.32 11.69 0.65
N THR A 2 -44.01 11.74 -0.64
CA THR A 2 -44.62 12.69 -1.58
C THR A 2 -46.02 12.20 -1.95
N ILE A 3 -47.05 13.02 -1.72
CA ILE A 3 -48.43 12.66 -2.07
C ILE A 3 -48.76 13.29 -3.43
N TYR A 4 -48.95 12.45 -4.45
CA TYR A 4 -49.42 12.86 -5.77
C TYR A 4 -50.93 13.10 -5.79
N GLN A 5 -51.35 14.24 -6.32
CA GLN A 5 -52.76 14.64 -6.42
C GLN A 5 -53.36 14.27 -7.79
N PRO A 6 -54.63 13.85 -7.89
CA PRO A 6 -55.32 13.74 -9.18
C PRO A 6 -55.24 15.04 -9.99
N GLY A 7 -54.90 14.94 -11.27
CA GLY A 7 -54.67 16.07 -12.17
C GLY A 7 -53.25 16.65 -12.12
N GLN A 8 -52.39 16.20 -11.21
CA GLN A 8 -51.00 16.62 -11.15
C GLN A 8 -50.22 16.09 -12.35
N ARG A 9 -49.43 16.96 -12.98
CA ARG A 9 -48.50 16.58 -14.04
C ARG A 9 -47.24 15.98 -13.44
N VAL A 10 -46.77 14.90 -14.06
CA VAL A 10 -45.57 14.18 -13.63
C VAL A 10 -44.72 13.77 -14.83
N ALA A 11 -43.42 13.58 -14.60
CA ALA A 11 -42.48 12.99 -15.53
C ALA A 11 -41.97 11.65 -14.99
N LEU A 12 -41.76 10.68 -15.87
CA LEU A 12 -41.16 9.40 -15.53
C LEU A 12 -39.66 9.59 -15.28
N VAL A 13 -39.15 9.09 -14.16
CA VAL A 13 -37.71 9.10 -13.85
C VAL A 13 -37.11 7.72 -14.03
N HIS A 14 -37.76 6.68 -13.53
CA HIS A 14 -37.34 5.28 -13.68
C HIS A 14 -38.55 4.36 -13.59
N THR A 15 -38.55 3.28 -14.37
CA THR A 15 -39.53 2.20 -14.27
C THR A 15 -38.81 0.86 -14.27
N SER A 16 -39.20 0.00 -13.35
CA SER A 16 -38.70 -1.37 -13.24
C SER A 16 -39.45 -2.36 -14.15
N ASP A 17 -40.56 -1.93 -14.76
CA ASP A 17 -41.37 -2.74 -15.69
C ASP A 17 -40.66 -2.91 -17.06
N PRO A 18 -40.21 -4.13 -17.41
CA PRO A 18 -39.49 -4.38 -18.66
C PRO A 18 -40.41 -4.48 -19.88
N HIS A 19 -41.73 -4.39 -19.72
CA HIS A 19 -42.72 -4.59 -20.79
C HIS A 19 -43.41 -3.30 -21.24
N THR A 20 -42.93 -2.14 -20.78
CA THR A 20 -43.50 -0.83 -21.13
C THR A 20 -42.74 -0.13 -22.25
N ASP A 21 -43.49 0.56 -23.10
CA ASP A 21 -42.94 1.49 -24.09
C ASP A 21 -42.64 2.87 -23.47
N LEU A 22 -42.98 3.08 -22.20
CA LEU A 22 -42.65 4.34 -21.50
C LEU A 22 -41.14 4.47 -21.32
N ARG A 23 -40.66 5.71 -21.45
CA ARG A 23 -39.25 6.06 -21.29
C ARG A 23 -39.10 7.17 -20.24
N PRO A 24 -37.98 7.21 -19.49
CA PRO A 24 -37.67 8.37 -18.64
C PRO A 24 -37.83 9.69 -19.41
N GLY A 25 -38.45 10.68 -18.77
CA GLY A 25 -38.85 11.95 -19.38
C GLY A 25 -40.25 11.94 -20.01
N ASP A 26 -40.86 10.78 -20.25
CA ASP A 26 -42.27 10.73 -20.66
C ASP A 26 -43.13 11.39 -19.59
N THR A 27 -44.08 12.19 -20.02
CA THR A 27 -44.93 12.96 -19.12
C THR A 27 -46.34 12.40 -19.10
N GLY A 28 -46.99 12.55 -17.97
CA GLY A 28 -48.33 12.03 -17.75
C GLY A 28 -49.09 12.82 -16.70
N THR A 29 -50.38 12.53 -16.61
CA THR A 29 -51.28 13.14 -15.65
C THR A 29 -51.69 12.11 -14.62
N VAL A 30 -51.46 12.42 -13.34
CA VAL A 30 -51.85 11.54 -12.24
C VAL A 30 -53.38 11.41 -12.23
N ARG A 31 -53.86 10.18 -12.40
CA ARG A 31 -55.28 9.85 -12.31
C ARG A 31 -55.69 9.64 -10.85
N ARG A 32 -54.88 8.89 -10.10
CA ARG A 32 -55.09 8.57 -8.68
C ARG A 32 -53.81 8.04 -8.07
N HIS A 33 -53.57 8.37 -6.81
CA HIS A 33 -52.54 7.74 -5.97
C HIS A 33 -53.20 6.83 -4.94
N ASP A 34 -52.88 5.54 -4.96
CA ASP A 34 -53.23 4.60 -3.89
C ASP A 34 -52.13 4.57 -2.83
N GLN A 35 -52.39 5.20 -1.69
CA GLN A 35 -51.40 5.34 -0.61
C GLN A 35 -51.17 4.04 0.17
N GLN A 36 -52.11 3.08 0.12
CA GLN A 36 -51.93 1.79 0.81
C GLN A 36 -50.98 0.87 0.04
N LEU A 37 -51.01 0.96 -1.29
CA LEU A 37 -50.15 0.20 -2.19
C LEU A 37 -48.96 1.02 -2.71
N ASN A 38 -48.81 2.27 -2.26
CA ASN A 38 -47.86 3.26 -2.74
C ASN A 38 -47.73 3.29 -4.28
N THR A 39 -48.88 3.19 -4.96
CA THR A 39 -48.97 3.03 -6.41
C THR A 39 -49.68 4.24 -7.02
N VAL A 40 -49.06 4.86 -8.02
CA VAL A 40 -49.59 6.04 -8.70
C VAL A 40 -50.09 5.65 -10.09
N HIS A 41 -51.40 5.73 -10.31
CA HIS A 41 -52.02 5.54 -11.62
C HIS A 41 -51.89 6.82 -12.44
N ILE A 42 -51.30 6.72 -13.63
CA ILE A 42 -50.99 7.88 -14.48
C ILE A 42 -51.56 7.60 -15.88
N ASP A 43 -52.23 8.60 -16.44
CA ASP A 43 -52.56 8.64 -17.86
C ASP A 43 -51.40 9.34 -18.56
N TRP A 44 -50.54 8.56 -19.22
CA TRP A 44 -49.35 9.07 -19.91
C TRP A 44 -49.73 9.70 -21.25
N ASP A 45 -49.01 10.74 -21.65
CA ASP A 45 -49.31 11.48 -22.89
C ASP A 45 -49.06 10.64 -24.15
N SER A 46 -48.26 9.57 -24.03
CA SER A 46 -48.08 8.53 -25.05
C SER A 46 -49.33 7.67 -25.28
N GLY A 47 -50.36 7.80 -24.43
CA GLY A 47 -51.57 6.97 -24.44
C GLY A 47 -51.49 5.73 -23.54
N SER A 48 -50.34 5.48 -22.89
CA SER A 48 -50.21 4.43 -21.88
C SER A 48 -50.98 4.78 -20.60
N SER A 49 -51.47 3.76 -19.89
CA SER A 49 -52.12 3.89 -18.57
C SER A 49 -51.37 3.15 -17.46
N LEU A 50 -50.08 2.87 -17.69
CA LEU A 50 -49.25 2.13 -16.73
C LEU A 50 -49.16 2.87 -15.39
N SER A 51 -49.22 2.11 -14.30
CA SER A 51 -49.16 2.62 -12.93
C SER A 51 -47.76 2.43 -12.37
N MET A 52 -47.29 3.38 -11.57
CA MET A 52 -45.94 3.39 -10.99
C MET A 52 -45.98 2.90 -9.55
N CYS A 53 -45.26 1.83 -9.27
CA CYS A 53 -45.14 1.20 -7.96
C CYS A 53 -43.91 1.78 -7.24
N LEU A 54 -44.11 2.81 -6.41
CA LEU A 54 -43.00 3.55 -5.81
C LEU A 54 -42.17 2.72 -4.82
N ASP A 55 -42.78 1.71 -4.20
CA ASP A 55 -42.09 0.76 -3.32
C ASP A 55 -41.32 -0.33 -4.09
N ALA A 56 -41.61 -0.52 -5.38
CA ALA A 56 -40.97 -1.51 -6.23
C ALA A 56 -39.82 -0.92 -7.08
N GLY A 57 -39.42 0.32 -6.79
CA GLY A 57 -38.30 0.99 -7.45
C GLY A 57 -38.69 2.00 -8.53
N ASP A 58 -39.98 2.10 -8.90
CA ASP A 58 -40.43 3.10 -9.87
C ASP A 58 -40.31 4.52 -9.31
N ARG A 59 -39.86 5.46 -10.13
CA ARG A 59 -39.63 6.86 -9.74
C ARG A 59 -40.32 7.79 -10.72
N ILE A 60 -41.04 8.76 -10.19
CA ILE A 60 -41.70 9.84 -10.93
C ILE A 60 -41.49 11.16 -10.17
N GLU A 61 -41.59 12.28 -10.89
CA GLU A 61 -41.47 13.61 -10.29
C GLU A 61 -42.58 14.56 -10.76
N PRO A 62 -42.98 15.55 -9.95
CA PRO A 62 -43.89 16.62 -10.40
C PRO A 62 -43.30 17.42 -11.57
N PHE A 63 -44.09 17.59 -12.62
CA PHE A 63 -43.73 18.35 -13.83
C PHE A 63 -44.62 19.59 -13.96
N ASP A 64 -44.06 20.78 -14.20
CA ASP A 64 -44.83 22.01 -14.43
C ASP A 64 -44.55 22.56 -15.85
N PRO A 65 -45.52 22.50 -16.78
CA PRO A 65 -45.34 22.95 -18.15
C PRO A 65 -45.25 24.49 -18.31
N ALA A 66 -45.51 25.27 -17.25
CA ALA A 66 -45.51 26.73 -17.30
C ALA A 66 -44.13 27.37 -17.05
N VAL A 67 -43.11 26.59 -16.69
CA VAL A 67 -41.74 27.05 -16.55
C VAL A 67 -40.99 26.71 -17.84
N PRO A 68 -40.64 27.69 -18.70
CA PRO A 68 -39.79 27.40 -19.84
C PRO A 68 -38.43 26.94 -19.33
N ASP A 69 -37.92 25.84 -19.89
CA ASP A 69 -36.57 25.35 -19.65
C ASP A 69 -35.56 26.49 -19.86
N THR A 70 -35.09 27.07 -18.76
CA THR A 70 -33.90 27.89 -18.77
C THR A 70 -32.75 26.94 -19.08
N ARG A 71 -32.34 26.89 -20.35
CA ARG A 71 -31.08 26.26 -20.77
C ARG A 71 -29.99 26.57 -19.74
N PRO A 72 -29.40 25.58 -19.06
CA PRO A 72 -28.29 25.84 -18.17
C PRO A 72 -27.13 26.32 -19.04
N SER A 73 -26.78 27.60 -18.90
CA SER A 73 -25.49 28.11 -19.36
C SER A 73 -24.39 27.40 -18.58
N SER A 74 -23.58 26.60 -19.27
CA SER A 74 -22.23 26.16 -18.84
C SER A 74 -22.04 26.04 -17.32
N ASP A 75 -22.81 25.16 -16.67
CA ASP A 75 -22.64 24.85 -15.25
C ASP A 75 -21.65 23.67 -15.18
N THR A 76 -20.36 23.98 -15.33
CA THR A 76 -19.26 23.00 -15.36
C THR A 76 -19.31 22.05 -14.16
N ASP A 77 -19.75 22.57 -13.01
CA ASP A 77 -19.87 21.80 -11.76
C ASP A 77 -20.93 20.69 -11.83
N GLY A 78 -22.03 20.91 -12.57
CA GLY A 78 -23.10 19.93 -12.76
C GLY A 78 -22.69 18.80 -13.71
N TRP A 79 -22.05 19.14 -14.83
CA TRP A 79 -21.55 18.16 -15.79
C TRP A 79 -20.45 17.28 -15.19
N THR A 80 -19.49 17.88 -14.49
CA THR A 80 -18.42 17.14 -13.81
C THR A 80 -18.98 16.20 -12.74
N SER A 81 -19.99 16.63 -11.98
CA SER A 81 -20.63 15.77 -10.98
C SER A 81 -21.36 14.57 -11.61
N THR A 82 -22.04 14.79 -12.75
CA THR A 82 -22.68 13.70 -13.50
C THR A 82 -21.66 12.70 -14.04
N LEU A 83 -20.56 13.17 -14.64
CA LEU A 83 -19.47 12.29 -15.11
C LEU A 83 -18.84 11.50 -13.95
N ALA A 84 -18.61 12.14 -12.80
CA ALA A 84 -18.09 11.45 -11.62
C ALA A 84 -19.05 10.34 -11.12
N ARG A 85 -20.37 10.58 -11.16
CA ARG A 85 -21.37 9.57 -10.81
C ARG A 85 -21.40 8.43 -11.82
N LEU A 86 -21.26 8.72 -13.11
CA LEU A 86 -21.15 7.71 -14.17
C LEU A 86 -19.90 6.83 -14.01
N CYS A 87 -18.75 7.42 -13.67
CA CYS A 87 -17.55 6.67 -13.31
C CYS A 87 -17.83 5.73 -12.13
N ALA A 88 -18.50 6.22 -11.07
CA ALA A 88 -18.81 5.39 -9.91
C ALA A 88 -19.77 4.23 -10.23
N LEU A 89 -20.77 4.44 -11.08
CA LEU A 89 -21.66 3.37 -11.55
C LEU A 89 -20.94 2.37 -12.46
N GLY A 90 -20.01 2.85 -13.30
CA GLY A 90 -19.13 2.02 -14.10
C GLY A 90 -18.27 1.10 -13.23
N ASP A 91 -17.63 1.67 -12.19
CA ASP A 91 -16.81 0.93 -11.22
C ASP A 91 -17.63 -0.14 -10.48
N GLU A 92 -18.81 0.20 -9.95
CA GLU A 92 -19.71 -0.74 -9.26
C GLU A 92 -20.11 -1.90 -10.18
N ALA A 93 -20.55 -1.60 -11.41
CA ALA A 93 -20.92 -2.62 -12.39
C ALA A 93 -19.72 -3.52 -12.78
N GLY A 94 -18.53 -2.94 -12.89
CA GLY A 94 -17.30 -3.68 -13.20
C GLY A 94 -16.95 -4.68 -12.11
N ARG A 95 -17.02 -4.27 -10.84
CA ARG A 95 -16.80 -5.13 -9.68
C ARG A 95 -17.80 -6.28 -9.60
N ASP A 96 -19.09 -6.00 -9.79
CA ASP A 96 -20.15 -7.01 -9.73
C ASP A 96 -19.97 -8.10 -10.81
N VAL A 97 -19.62 -7.68 -12.03
CA VAL A 97 -19.36 -8.62 -13.13
C VAL A 97 -18.11 -9.44 -12.87
N ALA A 98 -17.04 -8.83 -12.34
CA ALA A 98 -15.82 -9.54 -11.95
C ALA A 98 -16.08 -10.58 -10.85
N ASP A 99 -16.88 -10.25 -9.84
CA ASP A 99 -17.28 -11.19 -8.78
C ASP A 99 -18.06 -12.39 -9.34
N TRP A 100 -18.96 -12.14 -10.31
CA TRP A 100 -19.71 -13.21 -10.96
C TRP A 100 -18.81 -14.09 -11.84
N TRP A 101 -17.94 -13.48 -12.65
CA TRP A 101 -16.96 -14.20 -13.46
C TRP A 101 -16.03 -15.07 -12.60
N ALA A 102 -15.63 -14.57 -11.44
CA ALA A 102 -14.73 -15.29 -10.55
C ALA A 102 -15.37 -16.56 -10.00
N GLN A 103 -16.68 -16.57 -9.72
CA GLN A 103 -17.40 -17.77 -9.26
C GLN A 103 -17.21 -18.97 -10.19
N ASP A 104 -17.26 -18.73 -11.51
CA ASP A 104 -17.18 -19.77 -12.53
C ASP A 104 -15.73 -20.11 -12.92
N THR A 105 -14.80 -19.17 -12.75
CA THR A 105 -13.40 -19.33 -13.22
C THR A 105 -12.43 -19.76 -12.11
N ILE A 106 -12.51 -19.14 -10.94
CA ILE A 106 -11.58 -19.34 -9.81
C ILE A 106 -12.30 -19.52 -8.46
N GLY A 107 -13.62 -19.68 -8.49
CA GLY A 107 -14.48 -19.75 -7.32
C GLY A 107 -15.11 -21.12 -7.14
N GLY A 108 -16.21 -21.17 -6.39
CA GLY A 108 -16.84 -22.42 -5.97
C GLY A 108 -17.43 -23.29 -7.10
N ARG A 109 -17.56 -22.76 -8.32
CA ARG A 109 -18.04 -23.50 -9.50
C ARG A 109 -16.93 -23.86 -10.48
N ALA A 110 -15.71 -23.38 -10.25
CA ALA A 110 -14.56 -23.72 -11.05
C ALA A 110 -14.24 -25.21 -10.94
N THR A 111 -13.71 -25.79 -12.01
CA THR A 111 -13.23 -27.18 -12.03
C THR A 111 -11.72 -27.20 -12.28
N GLY A 112 -11.00 -28.14 -11.66
CA GLY A 112 -9.53 -28.22 -11.77
C GLY A 112 -8.79 -27.47 -10.67
N ASP A 113 -7.51 -27.16 -10.92
CA ASP A 113 -6.67 -26.43 -9.97
C ASP A 113 -6.93 -24.91 -10.09
N VAL A 114 -7.72 -24.42 -9.13
CA VAL A 114 -8.08 -23.00 -8.99
C VAL A 114 -6.84 -22.13 -8.75
N ARG A 115 -5.88 -22.60 -7.94
CA ARG A 115 -4.70 -21.81 -7.57
C ARG A 115 -3.78 -21.64 -8.77
N ALA A 116 -3.52 -22.73 -9.50
CA ALA A 116 -2.74 -22.67 -10.74
C ALA A 116 -3.42 -21.78 -11.80
N THR A 117 -4.75 -21.85 -11.91
CA THR A 117 -5.51 -21.00 -12.83
C THR A 117 -5.42 -19.52 -12.45
N ALA A 118 -5.56 -19.19 -11.17
CA ALA A 118 -5.43 -17.82 -10.68
C ALA A 118 -4.03 -17.24 -10.93
N ARG A 119 -2.96 -18.03 -10.67
CA ARG A 119 -1.57 -17.63 -10.97
C ARG A 119 -1.37 -17.29 -12.45
N ARG A 120 -1.87 -18.14 -13.34
CA ARG A 120 -1.78 -17.92 -14.79
C ARG A 120 -2.46 -16.63 -15.24
N ILE A 121 -3.62 -16.34 -14.66
CA ILE A 121 -4.37 -15.11 -14.97
C ILE A 121 -3.61 -13.88 -14.46
N LEU A 122 -3.03 -13.92 -13.26
CA LEU A 122 -2.20 -12.83 -12.74
C LEU A 122 -1.00 -12.54 -13.66
N VAL A 123 -0.24 -13.57 -14.03
CA VAL A 123 0.90 -13.43 -14.95
C VAL A 123 0.44 -12.84 -16.29
N GLY A 124 -0.67 -13.33 -16.85
CA GLY A 124 -1.19 -12.78 -18.11
C GLY A 124 -1.69 -11.34 -18.01
N ILE A 125 -2.23 -10.92 -16.85
CA ILE A 125 -2.58 -9.51 -16.61
C ILE A 125 -1.33 -8.65 -16.55
N ASP A 126 -0.30 -9.08 -15.82
CA ASP A 126 0.95 -8.33 -15.64
C ASP A 126 1.76 -8.23 -16.94
N ASP A 127 1.77 -9.30 -17.75
CA ASP A 127 2.44 -9.34 -19.07
C ASP A 127 1.62 -8.64 -20.17
N GLY A 128 0.36 -8.31 -19.89
CA GLY A 128 -0.58 -7.80 -20.90
C GLY A 128 -0.89 -8.81 -22.00
N ASP A 129 -0.95 -10.11 -21.67
CA ASP A 129 -1.22 -11.20 -22.60
C ASP A 129 -2.66 -11.10 -23.15
N PRO A 130 -2.85 -10.85 -24.47
CA PRO A 130 -4.18 -10.80 -25.07
C PRO A 130 -5.00 -12.07 -24.85
N ALA A 131 -4.35 -13.24 -24.75
CA ALA A 131 -5.07 -14.50 -24.51
C ALA A 131 -5.73 -14.53 -23.13
N VAL A 132 -5.23 -13.77 -22.16
CA VAL A 132 -5.86 -13.61 -20.84
C VAL A 132 -6.81 -12.41 -20.85
N LEU A 133 -6.37 -11.27 -21.36
CA LEU A 133 -7.15 -10.03 -21.36
C LEU A 133 -8.45 -10.14 -22.17
N ASP A 134 -8.44 -10.83 -23.33
CA ASP A 134 -9.63 -11.06 -24.17
C ASP A 134 -10.65 -12.00 -23.52
N HIS A 135 -10.26 -12.72 -22.47
CA HIS A 135 -11.13 -13.60 -21.69
C HIS A 135 -11.64 -12.96 -20.39
N LEU A 136 -11.17 -11.76 -20.06
CA LEU A 136 -11.74 -10.99 -18.96
C LEU A 136 -13.13 -10.45 -19.32
N PRO A 137 -13.98 -10.17 -18.33
CA PRO A 137 -15.25 -9.54 -18.59
C PRO A 137 -15.07 -8.18 -19.26
N THR A 138 -15.52 -8.08 -20.50
CA THR A 138 -15.49 -6.82 -21.23
C THR A 138 -16.74 -6.01 -20.92
N PHE A 139 -16.64 -4.69 -21.12
CA PHE A 139 -17.82 -3.83 -21.15
C PHE A 139 -18.71 -4.28 -22.30
N THR A 140 -19.62 -5.20 -22.03
CA THR A 140 -20.70 -5.53 -22.95
C THR A 140 -21.82 -4.57 -22.58
N PRO A 141 -22.13 -3.54 -23.39
CA PRO A 141 -23.39 -2.84 -23.22
C PRO A 141 -24.49 -3.91 -23.19
N PRO A 142 -25.40 -3.93 -22.20
CA PRO A 142 -26.24 -5.09 -21.94
C PRO A 142 -26.97 -5.55 -23.20
N SER A 143 -26.50 -6.63 -23.81
CA SER A 143 -27.11 -7.24 -25.00
C SER A 143 -28.02 -8.41 -24.65
N ARG A 144 -28.27 -8.64 -23.36
CA ARG A 144 -29.45 -9.37 -22.91
C ARG A 144 -30.54 -8.33 -22.67
N TRP A 145 -31.62 -8.48 -23.42
CA TRP A 145 -32.76 -7.56 -23.64
C TRP A 145 -32.52 -6.65 -24.85
N HIS A 146 -33.21 -7.01 -25.94
CA HIS A 146 -33.22 -6.29 -27.22
C HIS A 146 -33.59 -4.80 -27.05
N ASP A 147 -32.60 -3.90 -26.99
CA ASP A 147 -32.58 -2.64 -27.76
C ASP A 147 -31.21 -1.95 -27.62
N ASP A 148 -30.44 -1.88 -28.72
CA ASP A 148 -29.02 -1.46 -28.77
C ASP A 148 -28.80 0.06 -28.55
N ARG A 149 -29.76 0.79 -27.96
CA ARG A 149 -29.69 2.26 -27.80
C ARG A 149 -30.17 2.83 -26.46
N ASP A 150 -30.76 2.03 -25.57
CA ASP A 150 -31.47 2.53 -24.38
C ASP A 150 -30.67 2.46 -23.06
N THR A 151 -29.54 1.76 -22.99
CA THR A 151 -28.80 1.57 -21.71
C THR A 151 -27.95 2.77 -21.30
N ALA A 152 -27.36 3.51 -22.25
CA ALA A 152 -26.63 4.73 -21.95
C ALA A 152 -27.56 5.87 -21.50
N GLU A 153 -28.74 5.98 -22.12
CA GLU A 153 -29.78 6.96 -21.74
C GLU A 153 -30.27 6.72 -20.31
N VAL A 154 -30.55 5.46 -19.95
CA VAL A 154 -30.99 5.09 -18.60
C VAL A 154 -29.89 5.38 -17.57
N ARG A 155 -28.66 4.93 -17.80
CA ARG A 155 -27.54 5.17 -16.86
C ARG A 155 -27.22 6.65 -16.69
N TYR A 156 -27.25 7.41 -17.78
CA TYR A 156 -27.08 8.86 -17.72
C TYR A 156 -28.19 9.52 -16.91
N THR A 157 -29.45 9.15 -17.15
CA THR A 157 -30.59 9.76 -16.46
C THR A 157 -30.56 9.47 -14.96
N GLU A 158 -30.18 8.25 -14.55
CA GLU A 158 -29.98 7.90 -13.15
C GLU A 158 -28.82 8.68 -12.51
N ALA A 159 -27.67 8.74 -13.19
CA ALA A 159 -26.51 9.48 -12.71
C ALA A 159 -26.77 10.98 -12.59
N ALA A 160 -27.45 11.56 -13.58
CA ALA A 160 -27.86 12.96 -13.64
C ALA A 160 -28.86 13.30 -12.52
N HIS A 161 -29.79 12.39 -12.24
CA HIS A 161 -30.75 12.54 -11.14
C HIS A 161 -30.08 12.49 -9.76
N ASP A 162 -29.13 11.58 -9.55
CA ASP A 162 -28.38 11.46 -8.30
C ASP A 162 -27.43 12.65 -8.07
N ALA A 163 -26.76 13.12 -9.13
CA ALA A 163 -25.75 14.17 -9.04
C ALA A 163 -26.35 15.59 -8.99
N ALA A 164 -27.39 15.86 -9.78
CA ALA A 164 -27.96 17.20 -9.91
C ALA A 164 -29.43 17.20 -10.43
N PRO A 165 -30.41 16.79 -9.60
CA PRO A 165 -31.78 16.44 -10.03
C PRO A 165 -32.60 17.59 -10.66
N ARG A 166 -32.11 18.83 -10.65
CA ARG A 166 -32.79 19.99 -11.26
C ARG A 166 -31.91 20.79 -12.24
N ARG A 167 -30.73 20.28 -12.60
CA ARG A 167 -29.74 21.03 -13.39
C ARG A 167 -29.09 20.23 -14.51
N ALA A 168 -29.16 18.90 -14.47
CA ALA A 168 -28.61 18.09 -15.55
C ALA A 168 -29.54 18.11 -16.77
N PRO A 169 -29.02 18.34 -17.99
CA PRO A 169 -29.81 18.29 -19.21
C PRO A 169 -30.32 16.85 -19.45
N HIS A 170 -31.47 16.70 -20.11
CA HIS A 170 -31.93 15.37 -20.52
C HIS A 170 -30.98 14.76 -21.55
N TRP A 171 -30.90 13.43 -21.62
CA TRP A 171 -30.05 12.71 -22.56
C TRP A 171 -30.25 13.15 -24.03
N ARG A 172 -31.51 13.41 -24.40
CA ARG A 172 -31.88 13.87 -25.75
C ARG A 172 -31.36 15.27 -26.07
N ASP A 173 -31.10 16.07 -25.05
CA ASP A 173 -30.58 17.43 -25.17
C ASP A 173 -29.04 17.49 -25.14
N LEU A 174 -28.37 16.37 -24.86
CA LEU A 174 -26.92 16.28 -24.96
C LEU A 174 -26.43 16.43 -26.40
N THR A 175 -25.28 17.07 -26.56
CA THR A 175 -24.51 17.02 -27.81
C THR A 175 -23.91 15.64 -28.00
N ASP A 176 -23.56 15.28 -29.25
CA ASP A 176 -22.90 13.99 -29.54
C ASP A 176 -21.60 13.83 -28.74
N THR A 177 -20.81 14.90 -28.62
CA THR A 177 -19.60 14.92 -27.76
C THR A 177 -19.91 14.59 -26.30
N GLN A 178 -20.98 15.15 -25.73
CA GLN A 178 -21.36 14.86 -24.34
C GLN A 178 -21.86 13.43 -24.15
N ARG A 179 -22.52 12.85 -25.16
CA ARG A 179 -22.92 11.43 -25.15
C ARG A 179 -21.69 10.52 -25.22
N ASP A 180 -20.75 10.83 -26.09
CA ASP A 180 -19.48 10.10 -26.21
C ASP A 180 -18.69 10.17 -24.89
N GLU A 181 -18.59 11.36 -24.28
CA GLU A 181 -17.95 11.56 -22.97
C GLU A 181 -18.62 10.73 -21.87
N THR A 182 -19.96 10.66 -21.87
CA THR A 182 -20.73 9.86 -20.90
C THR A 182 -20.44 8.36 -21.04
N ILE A 183 -20.44 7.86 -22.28
CA ILE A 183 -20.19 6.45 -22.57
C ILE A 183 -18.74 6.09 -22.21
N ALA A 184 -17.78 6.91 -22.64
CA ALA A 184 -16.37 6.71 -22.34
C ALA A 184 -16.11 6.69 -20.82
N ALA A 185 -16.65 7.65 -20.07
CA ALA A 185 -16.46 7.73 -18.61
C ALA A 185 -16.96 6.48 -17.88
N SER A 186 -18.12 5.94 -18.27
CA SER A 186 -18.65 4.71 -17.68
C SER A 186 -17.88 3.46 -18.12
N GLN A 187 -17.44 3.40 -19.37
CA GLN A 187 -16.72 2.26 -19.93
C GLN A 187 -15.31 2.15 -19.35
N GLU A 188 -14.55 3.24 -19.35
CA GLU A 188 -13.19 3.29 -18.80
C GLU A 188 -13.18 2.90 -17.31
N ALA A 189 -14.13 3.42 -16.53
CA ALA A 189 -14.26 3.07 -15.12
C ALA A 189 -14.65 1.60 -14.91
N PHE A 190 -15.52 1.05 -15.76
CA PHE A 190 -15.88 -0.36 -15.72
C PHE A 190 -14.68 -1.26 -16.02
N GLU A 191 -13.96 -1.00 -17.11
CA GLU A 191 -12.82 -1.81 -17.54
C GLU A 191 -11.70 -1.79 -16.49
N ALA A 192 -11.40 -0.61 -15.95
CA ALA A 192 -10.46 -0.45 -14.84
C ALA A 192 -10.89 -1.27 -13.61
N ALA A 193 -12.16 -1.17 -13.21
CA ALA A 193 -12.68 -1.89 -12.06
C ALA A 193 -12.69 -3.41 -12.25
N VAL A 194 -13.00 -3.91 -13.46
CA VAL A 194 -12.89 -5.35 -13.78
C VAL A 194 -11.45 -5.82 -13.62
N HIS A 195 -10.50 -5.12 -14.23
CA HIS A 195 -9.09 -5.51 -14.17
C HIS A 195 -8.58 -5.55 -12.72
N GLU A 196 -8.84 -4.48 -11.95
CA GLU A 196 -8.45 -4.40 -10.55
C GLU A 196 -9.10 -5.50 -9.71
N ARG A 197 -10.41 -5.72 -9.87
CA ARG A 197 -11.16 -6.69 -9.08
C ARG A 197 -10.81 -8.13 -9.43
N VAL A 198 -10.62 -8.44 -10.71
CA VAL A 198 -10.15 -9.77 -11.15
C VAL A 198 -8.77 -10.06 -10.57
N ALA A 199 -7.84 -9.10 -10.64
CA ALA A 199 -6.51 -9.27 -10.07
C ALA A 199 -6.58 -9.50 -8.55
N GLU A 200 -7.41 -8.76 -7.83
CA GLU A 200 -7.64 -8.95 -6.39
C GLU A 200 -8.16 -10.37 -6.07
N LEU A 201 -9.20 -10.83 -6.78
CA LEU A 201 -9.79 -12.16 -6.57
C LEU A 201 -8.81 -13.27 -6.94
N CYS A 202 -8.03 -13.10 -8.02
CA CYS A 202 -6.97 -14.04 -8.38
C CYS A 202 -5.87 -14.07 -7.32
N ARG A 203 -5.45 -12.92 -6.76
CA ARG A 203 -4.48 -12.87 -5.64
C ARG A 203 -4.99 -13.65 -4.43
N LEU A 204 -6.26 -13.48 -4.06
CA LEU A 204 -6.86 -14.22 -2.95
C LEU A 204 -6.91 -15.74 -3.22
N ALA A 205 -7.28 -16.16 -4.43
CA ALA A 205 -7.34 -17.57 -4.82
C ALA A 205 -5.94 -18.21 -4.98
N ALA A 206 -4.97 -17.44 -5.48
CA ALA A 206 -3.58 -17.87 -5.65
C ALA A 206 -2.83 -17.97 -4.31
N SER A 207 -3.24 -17.18 -3.32
CA SER A 207 -2.55 -17.03 -2.05
C SER A 207 -2.38 -18.36 -1.31
N PRO A 208 -1.16 -18.66 -0.80
CA PRO A 208 -0.95 -19.79 0.11
C PRO A 208 -1.70 -19.63 1.44
N THR A 209 -2.10 -18.41 1.80
CA THR A 209 -2.73 -18.09 3.09
C THR A 209 -4.17 -17.60 2.99
N GLY A 210 -4.66 -17.35 1.77
CA GLY A 210 -5.99 -16.76 1.53
C GLY A 210 -6.05 -15.25 1.76
N ALA A 211 -4.91 -14.58 1.97
CA ALA A 211 -4.78 -13.13 2.07
C ALA A 211 -3.98 -12.55 0.89
N ASP A 212 -4.17 -11.27 0.59
CA ASP A 212 -3.30 -10.55 -0.35
C ASP A 212 -1.89 -10.44 0.24
N MET A 213 -0.89 -10.74 -0.58
CA MET A 213 0.54 -10.82 -0.27
C MET A 213 1.38 -10.02 -1.27
N SER A 214 0.75 -9.23 -2.15
CA SER A 214 1.42 -8.38 -3.16
C SER A 214 2.41 -7.38 -2.56
N HIS A 215 2.30 -7.12 -1.26
CA HIS A 215 3.24 -6.31 -0.51
C HIS A 215 4.61 -7.01 -0.33
N LEU A 216 4.63 -8.34 -0.20
CA LEU A 216 5.84 -9.16 -0.13
C LEU A 216 6.43 -9.54 -1.51
N HIS A 217 5.93 -8.95 -2.61
CA HIS A 217 6.42 -9.25 -3.95
C HIS A 217 7.95 -9.03 -4.06
N PRO A 218 8.71 -9.90 -4.75
CA PRO A 218 10.18 -9.87 -4.77
C PRO A 218 10.76 -8.55 -5.26
N GLU A 219 10.08 -7.87 -6.19
CA GLU A 219 10.50 -6.54 -6.67
C GLU A 219 10.34 -5.42 -5.63
N ARG A 220 9.60 -5.66 -4.55
CA ARG A 220 9.41 -4.72 -3.44
C ARG A 220 10.37 -5.01 -2.28
N VAL A 221 10.95 -6.21 -2.22
CA VAL A 221 11.92 -6.59 -1.17
C VAL A 221 13.22 -5.79 -1.34
N ARG A 222 13.64 -5.14 -0.25
CA ARG A 222 14.88 -4.35 -0.14
C ARG A 222 15.63 -4.79 1.11
N ILE A 223 16.92 -4.45 1.20
CA ILE A 223 17.69 -4.69 2.42
C ILE A 223 16.99 -3.97 3.58
N GLY A 224 16.74 -4.70 4.68
CA GLY A 224 15.95 -4.29 5.84
C GLY A 224 14.46 -4.66 5.77
N LEU A 225 13.97 -5.18 4.65
CA LEU A 225 12.57 -5.59 4.50
C LEU A 225 12.39 -7.10 4.67
N VAL A 226 11.23 -7.46 5.20
CA VAL A 226 10.75 -8.84 5.19
C VAL A 226 10.38 -9.24 3.76
N GLY A 227 10.78 -10.43 3.36
CA GLY A 227 10.41 -11.03 2.09
C GLY A 227 10.22 -12.53 2.22
N VAL A 228 9.58 -13.11 1.20
CA VAL A 228 9.54 -14.56 1.02
C VAL A 228 10.74 -14.95 0.17
N PHE A 229 11.48 -15.97 0.61
CA PHE A 229 12.66 -16.46 -0.07
C PHE A 229 12.66 -17.98 -0.17
N ALA A 230 13.36 -18.48 -1.18
CA ALA A 230 13.58 -19.90 -1.39
C ALA A 230 14.96 -20.14 -1.99
N GLY A 231 15.46 -21.38 -1.86
CA GLY A 231 16.68 -21.79 -2.53
C GLY A 231 16.41 -22.02 -4.01
N GLU A 232 17.38 -21.74 -4.88
CA GLU A 232 17.29 -21.97 -6.34
C GLU A 232 16.86 -23.41 -6.69
N TRP A 233 17.24 -24.39 -5.87
CA TRP A 233 16.87 -25.80 -6.06
C TRP A 233 15.42 -26.13 -5.68
N ALA A 234 14.68 -25.20 -5.07
CA ALA A 234 13.31 -25.43 -4.60
C ALA A 234 12.26 -25.33 -5.72
N TRP A 235 12.64 -24.79 -6.88
CA TRP A 235 11.75 -24.70 -8.03
C TRP A 235 11.37 -26.08 -8.56
N SER A 236 10.09 -26.28 -8.80
CA SER A 236 9.53 -27.49 -9.39
C SER A 236 8.45 -27.11 -10.38
N VAL A 237 8.15 -28.00 -11.33
CA VAL A 237 7.06 -27.80 -12.29
C VAL A 237 5.78 -28.43 -11.73
N ASP A 238 4.66 -27.72 -11.84
CA ASP A 238 3.34 -28.24 -11.49
C ASP A 238 2.76 -29.18 -12.56
N ALA A 239 1.53 -29.66 -12.37
CA ALA A 239 0.92 -30.61 -13.30
C ALA A 239 0.57 -29.96 -14.66
N GLU A 240 0.48 -28.63 -14.67
CA GLU A 240 0.10 -27.77 -15.78
C GLU A 240 1.33 -27.20 -16.50
N GLY A 241 2.54 -27.40 -15.98
CA GLY A 241 3.78 -26.97 -16.59
C GLY A 241 4.34 -25.65 -16.06
N ALA A 242 3.75 -25.06 -15.02
CA ALA A 242 4.21 -23.80 -14.43
C ALA A 242 5.24 -24.03 -13.32
N ASP A 243 6.18 -23.10 -13.20
CA ASP A 243 7.18 -23.09 -12.14
C ASP A 243 6.51 -22.75 -10.80
N ARG A 244 6.85 -23.51 -9.75
CA ARG A 244 6.34 -23.32 -8.39
C ARG A 244 7.37 -23.66 -7.34
N VAL A 245 7.18 -23.09 -6.16
CA VAL A 245 8.01 -23.33 -4.97
C VAL A 245 7.15 -24.08 -3.93
N PRO A 246 7.44 -25.35 -3.60
CA PRO A 246 6.64 -26.08 -2.62
C PRO A 246 6.64 -25.45 -1.22
N VAL A 247 7.73 -24.76 -0.85
CA VAL A 247 7.91 -24.11 0.44
C VAL A 247 8.69 -22.81 0.30
N GLY A 248 8.03 -21.68 0.56
CA GLY A 248 8.68 -20.40 0.79
C GLY A 248 9.03 -20.20 2.26
N PHE A 249 10.07 -19.42 2.53
CA PHE A 249 10.54 -19.10 3.87
C PHE A 249 10.49 -17.60 4.09
N LEU A 250 10.11 -17.17 5.29
CA LEU A 250 10.02 -15.76 5.63
C LEU A 250 11.31 -15.29 6.31
N GLY A 251 11.84 -14.15 5.89
CA GLY A 251 13.02 -13.58 6.51
C GLY A 251 13.25 -12.13 6.14
N THR A 252 14.13 -11.47 6.88
CA THR A 252 14.58 -10.10 6.59
C THR A 252 15.77 -10.16 5.65
N LEU A 253 15.69 -9.48 4.51
CA LEU A 253 16.83 -9.36 3.60
C LEU A 253 17.88 -8.47 4.26
N ILE A 254 19.05 -9.01 4.61
CA ILE A 254 20.11 -8.24 5.30
C ILE A 254 21.27 -7.87 4.40
N ASP A 255 21.49 -8.59 3.31
CA ASP A 255 22.57 -8.32 2.35
C ASP A 255 22.31 -8.97 0.99
N ARG A 256 23.15 -8.65 -0.01
CA ARG A 256 23.25 -9.38 -1.27
C ARG A 256 24.71 -9.71 -1.56
N TRP A 257 24.98 -10.98 -1.85
CA TRP A 257 26.33 -11.46 -2.14
C TRP A 257 26.38 -12.17 -3.49
N ASN A 258 27.24 -11.70 -4.41
CA ASN A 258 27.34 -12.21 -5.78
C ASN A 258 26.00 -12.31 -6.54
N GLY A 259 25.07 -11.39 -6.26
CA GLY A 259 23.73 -11.38 -6.85
C GLY A 259 22.68 -12.20 -6.08
N TRP A 260 23.09 -13.06 -5.15
CA TRP A 260 22.22 -13.85 -4.28
C TRP A 260 21.78 -13.08 -3.05
N ALA A 261 20.60 -13.38 -2.53
CA ALA A 261 20.07 -12.76 -1.34
C ALA A 261 20.66 -13.41 -0.06
N VAL A 262 20.86 -12.61 0.98
CA VAL A 262 21.23 -13.08 2.32
C VAL A 262 20.12 -12.70 3.28
N PHE A 263 19.49 -13.70 3.89
CA PHE A 263 18.37 -13.49 4.79
C PHE A 263 18.73 -13.82 6.24
N ALA A 264 18.20 -13.03 7.17
CA ALA A 264 18.09 -13.40 8.57
C ALA A 264 16.69 -13.96 8.84
N CYS A 265 16.59 -15.10 9.50
CA CYS A 265 15.32 -15.75 9.79
C CYS A 265 15.23 -16.26 11.24
N THR A 266 14.01 -16.56 11.68
CA THR A 266 13.78 -17.09 13.04
C THR A 266 14.23 -18.56 13.13
N ARG A 267 14.37 -19.05 14.37
CA ARG A 267 14.64 -20.47 14.63
C ARG A 267 13.63 -21.41 13.94
N GLU A 268 12.35 -21.08 13.98
CA GLU A 268 11.29 -21.88 13.34
C GLU A 268 11.50 -21.99 11.83
N VAL A 269 11.80 -20.86 11.17
CA VAL A 269 12.08 -20.84 9.73
C VAL A 269 13.34 -21.65 9.43
N ALA A 270 14.38 -21.51 10.25
CA ALA A 270 15.61 -22.28 10.12
C ALA A 270 15.37 -23.80 10.24
N GLU A 271 14.54 -24.23 11.18
CA GLU A 271 14.09 -25.63 11.32
C GLU A 271 13.31 -26.12 10.11
N ALA A 272 12.46 -25.28 9.54
CA ALA A 272 11.70 -25.60 8.35
C ALA A 272 12.59 -25.75 7.10
N ILE A 273 13.64 -24.94 6.98
CA ILE A 273 14.65 -25.06 5.92
C ILE A 273 15.35 -26.42 6.02
N VAL A 274 15.86 -26.77 7.20
CA VAL A 274 16.52 -28.08 7.44
C VAL A 274 15.55 -29.23 7.13
N ALA A 275 14.31 -29.13 7.59
CA ALA A 275 13.29 -30.14 7.33
C ALA A 275 12.94 -30.29 5.84
N ASP A 276 12.91 -29.18 5.08
CA ASP A 276 12.69 -29.21 3.63
C ASP A 276 13.82 -29.88 2.88
N GLN A 277 15.04 -29.49 3.19
CA GLN A 277 16.21 -30.07 2.56
C GLN A 277 16.32 -31.59 2.81
N GLN A 278 15.97 -32.04 4.02
CA GLN A 278 15.88 -33.47 4.34
C GLN A 278 14.76 -34.19 3.57
N ARG A 279 13.64 -33.53 3.26
CA ARG A 279 12.61 -34.10 2.36
C ARG A 279 13.14 -34.26 0.95
N GLN A 280 13.83 -33.25 0.41
CA GLN A 280 14.39 -33.30 -0.93
C GLN A 280 15.46 -34.39 -1.07
N ARG A 281 16.34 -34.55 -0.08
CA ARG A 281 17.32 -35.65 -0.03
C ARG A 281 16.67 -37.02 -0.07
N ARG A 282 15.58 -37.22 0.70
CA ARG A 282 14.80 -38.47 0.65
C ARG A 282 14.18 -38.71 -0.73
N ALA A 283 13.66 -37.67 -1.36
CA ALA A 283 13.09 -37.75 -2.71
C ALA A 283 14.15 -38.08 -3.78
N SER A 284 15.32 -37.42 -3.74
CA SER A 284 16.44 -37.74 -4.64
C SER A 284 16.91 -39.18 -4.43
N ARG A 285 17.07 -39.65 -3.17
CA ARG A 285 17.40 -41.04 -2.87
C ARG A 285 16.40 -42.02 -3.50
N ALA A 286 15.10 -41.79 -3.31
CA ALA A 286 14.05 -42.64 -3.87
C ALA A 286 14.07 -42.65 -5.41
N SER A 287 14.32 -41.49 -6.04
CA SER A 287 14.46 -41.36 -7.49
C SER A 287 15.67 -42.13 -8.03
N LEU A 288 16.83 -42.03 -7.36
CA LEU A 288 18.04 -42.77 -7.72
C LEU A 288 17.84 -44.29 -7.56
N GLN A 289 17.16 -44.71 -6.50
CA GLN A 289 16.81 -46.10 -6.27
C GLN A 289 15.88 -46.64 -7.37
N ALA A 290 14.86 -45.87 -7.76
CA ALA A 290 13.98 -46.21 -8.88
C ALA A 290 14.72 -46.30 -10.22
N LYS A 291 15.79 -45.51 -10.40
CA LYS A 291 16.71 -45.56 -11.55
C LYS A 291 17.71 -46.72 -11.50
N GLY A 292 17.65 -47.58 -10.47
CA GLY A 292 18.50 -48.76 -10.33
C GLY A 292 19.91 -48.49 -9.82
N VAL A 293 20.15 -47.33 -9.19
CA VAL A 293 21.43 -47.05 -8.52
C VAL A 293 21.61 -48.02 -7.34
N ALA A 294 22.80 -48.60 -7.22
CA ALA A 294 23.11 -49.55 -6.16
C ALA A 294 23.05 -48.89 -4.77
N GLU A 295 22.57 -49.61 -3.76
CA GLU A 295 22.37 -49.10 -2.39
C GLU A 295 23.64 -48.43 -1.81
N ALA A 296 24.81 -49.03 -2.08
CA ALA A 296 26.11 -48.52 -1.61
C ALA A 296 26.54 -47.18 -2.26
N GLU A 297 25.87 -46.76 -3.33
CA GLU A 297 26.16 -45.53 -4.09
C GLU A 297 25.15 -44.41 -3.81
N LEU A 298 23.99 -44.73 -3.23
CA LEU A 298 22.89 -43.77 -3.04
C LEU A 298 23.32 -42.58 -2.19
N ASP A 299 23.90 -42.82 -1.01
CA ASP A 299 24.32 -41.74 -0.10
C ASP A 299 25.38 -40.85 -0.74
N ARG A 300 26.33 -41.44 -1.46
CA ARG A 300 27.39 -40.67 -2.14
C ARG A 300 26.80 -39.73 -3.19
N ARG A 301 25.86 -40.22 -4.00
CA ARG A 301 25.22 -39.39 -5.06
C ARG A 301 24.31 -38.32 -4.48
N VAL A 302 23.52 -38.64 -3.46
CA VAL A 302 22.67 -37.65 -2.78
C VAL A 302 23.54 -36.57 -2.12
N ASN A 303 24.65 -36.93 -1.48
CA ASN A 303 25.55 -35.97 -0.84
C ASN A 303 26.34 -35.10 -1.83
N ALA A 304 26.58 -35.61 -3.05
CA ALA A 304 27.21 -34.84 -4.11
C ALA A 304 26.22 -33.83 -4.75
N GLU A 305 24.92 -34.13 -4.76
CA GLU A 305 23.88 -33.28 -5.34
C GLU A 305 23.32 -32.27 -4.33
N LEU A 306 23.11 -32.70 -3.09
CA LEU A 306 22.50 -31.92 -2.02
C LEU A 306 23.40 -32.00 -0.79
N THR A 307 23.75 -30.84 -0.22
CA THR A 307 24.41 -30.73 1.10
C THR A 307 23.66 -31.58 2.15
N GLU A 308 24.25 -31.95 3.28
CA GLU A 308 23.48 -32.47 4.42
C GLU A 308 23.30 -31.37 5.47
N LEU A 309 22.05 -31.09 5.85
CA LEU A 309 21.71 -30.12 6.89
C LEU A 309 21.16 -30.80 8.14
N ARG A 310 21.69 -30.48 9.31
CA ARG A 310 21.14 -30.94 10.59
C ARG A 310 21.38 -29.92 11.69
N PHE A 311 20.59 -30.01 12.75
CA PHE A 311 20.87 -29.28 13.98
C PHE A 311 21.75 -30.10 14.92
N GLU A 312 22.79 -29.47 15.44
CA GLU A 312 23.56 -29.92 16.59
C GLU A 312 23.36 -28.90 17.73
N GLY A 313 22.31 -29.12 18.52
CA GLY A 313 21.83 -28.14 19.50
C GLY A 313 21.27 -26.89 18.81
N GLU A 314 21.87 -25.74 19.09
CA GLU A 314 21.49 -24.45 18.50
C GLU A 314 22.19 -24.16 17.16
N VAL A 315 23.11 -25.02 16.72
CA VAL A 315 23.89 -24.77 15.51
C VAL A 315 23.38 -25.62 14.36
N ILE A 316 23.16 -24.99 13.19
CA ILE A 316 22.98 -25.73 11.95
C ILE A 316 24.36 -26.17 11.47
N VAL A 317 24.51 -27.46 11.25
CA VAL A 317 25.69 -28.06 10.62
C VAL A 317 25.35 -28.37 9.18
N ALA A 318 26.09 -27.74 8.27
CA ALA A 318 26.03 -27.96 6.83
C ALA A 318 27.27 -28.76 6.40
N ASP A 319 27.07 -30.05 6.15
CA ASP A 319 28.13 -30.95 5.73
C ASP A 319 28.21 -31.00 4.20
N GLN A 320 29.25 -30.37 3.65
CA GLN A 320 29.45 -30.16 2.22
C GLN A 320 30.64 -30.94 1.68
N ARG A 321 31.23 -31.83 2.50
CA ARG A 321 32.47 -32.54 2.14
C ARG A 321 32.36 -33.32 0.84
N ALA A 322 31.21 -33.92 0.60
CA ALA A 322 30.94 -34.67 -0.63
C ALA A 322 30.71 -33.79 -1.87
N GLN A 323 30.25 -32.55 -1.68
CA GLN A 323 29.95 -31.62 -2.77
C GLN A 323 31.22 -30.96 -3.31
N TYR A 324 32.17 -30.65 -2.44
CA TYR A 324 33.43 -29.98 -2.80
C TYR A 324 34.65 -30.91 -2.87
N ASP A 325 34.49 -32.20 -2.51
CA ASP A 325 35.61 -33.13 -2.31
C ASP A 325 36.68 -32.55 -1.35
N ASP A 326 36.21 -31.82 -0.34
CA ASP A 326 37.03 -31.15 0.67
C ASP A 326 36.64 -31.67 2.07
N PRO A 327 37.53 -32.36 2.80
CA PRO A 327 37.23 -32.91 4.11
C PRO A 327 36.93 -31.85 5.18
N GLU A 328 37.32 -30.59 4.97
CA GLU A 328 37.12 -29.49 5.92
C GLU A 328 35.89 -28.62 5.57
N ALA A 329 35.16 -28.94 4.49
CA ALA A 329 33.96 -28.22 4.07
C ALA A 329 32.74 -28.55 4.95
N ILE A 330 32.80 -28.12 6.21
CA ILE A 330 31.71 -28.16 7.18
C ILE A 330 31.47 -26.74 7.68
N GLU A 331 30.28 -26.21 7.41
CA GLU A 331 29.86 -24.89 7.85
C GLU A 331 28.95 -25.00 9.08
N HIS A 332 29.16 -24.09 10.04
CA HIS A 332 28.44 -24.03 11.30
C HIS A 332 27.72 -22.69 11.41
N ILE A 333 26.39 -22.72 11.41
CA ILE A 333 25.56 -21.51 11.46
C ILE A 333 24.83 -21.49 12.80
N GLY A 334 25.35 -20.66 13.71
CA GLY A 334 24.71 -20.39 14.98
C GLY A 334 23.75 -19.20 14.89
N PRO A 335 22.87 -19.03 15.89
CA PRO A 335 22.06 -17.83 16.02
C PRO A 335 22.94 -16.61 16.34
N ASP A 336 22.51 -15.44 15.87
CA ASP A 336 23.07 -14.16 16.27
C ASP A 336 22.63 -13.74 17.70
N ALA A 337 22.98 -12.52 18.10
CA ALA A 337 22.65 -11.99 19.43
C ALA A 337 21.13 -11.90 19.69
N ASP A 338 20.32 -11.84 18.64
CA ASP A 338 18.86 -11.76 18.69
C ASP A 338 18.19 -13.13 18.50
N GLY A 339 18.98 -14.21 18.43
CA GLY A 339 18.48 -15.56 18.22
C GLY A 339 18.11 -15.88 16.77
N ARG A 340 18.48 -15.02 15.81
CA ARG A 340 18.17 -15.18 14.38
C ARG A 340 19.29 -15.92 13.66
N TYR A 341 18.94 -16.67 12.62
CA TYR A 341 19.89 -17.43 11.81
C TYR A 341 20.13 -16.67 10.52
N VAL A 342 21.40 -16.41 10.21
CA VAL A 342 21.78 -15.83 8.92
C VAL A 342 22.04 -16.96 7.93
N VAL A 343 21.16 -17.08 6.93
CA VAL A 343 21.33 -18.03 5.84
C VAL A 343 22.09 -17.35 4.70
N MET A 344 23.37 -17.70 4.57
CA MET A 344 24.31 -17.02 3.67
C MET A 344 24.42 -17.66 2.28
N GLY A 345 24.84 -16.82 1.31
CA GLY A 345 24.92 -17.11 -0.12
C GLY A 345 26.16 -17.84 -0.62
N TRP A 346 27.00 -18.41 0.26
CA TRP A 346 28.28 -19.02 -0.18
C TRP A 346 28.08 -20.35 -0.90
N ASN A 347 27.21 -21.20 -0.35
CA ASN A 347 26.92 -22.55 -0.84
C ASN A 347 25.45 -22.72 -1.26
N TRP A 348 24.64 -21.69 -1.00
CA TRP A 348 23.19 -21.68 -1.14
C TRP A 348 22.72 -20.43 -1.85
N CYS A 349 22.27 -20.63 -3.07
CA CYS A 349 21.71 -19.59 -3.90
C CYS A 349 20.28 -19.26 -3.45
N TRP A 350 20.13 -18.32 -2.52
CA TRP A 350 18.81 -17.84 -2.08
C TRP A 350 18.29 -16.71 -2.97
N GLN A 351 17.00 -16.75 -3.27
CA GLN A 351 16.31 -15.74 -4.05
C GLN A 351 15.08 -15.28 -3.29
N ALA A 352 14.76 -13.98 -3.39
CA ALA A 352 13.41 -13.53 -3.09
C ALA A 352 12.47 -14.10 -4.16
N VAL A 353 11.36 -14.69 -3.74
CA VAL A 353 10.39 -15.33 -4.64
C VAL A 353 9.02 -14.70 -4.44
N ASP A 354 8.17 -14.77 -5.45
CA ASP A 354 6.78 -14.34 -5.30
C ASP A 354 6.08 -15.25 -4.28
N PRO A 355 5.47 -14.69 -3.22
CA PRO A 355 4.61 -15.45 -2.33
C PRO A 355 3.54 -16.28 -3.04
N TYR A 356 3.04 -15.81 -4.18
CA TYR A 356 2.04 -16.51 -4.98
C TYR A 356 2.60 -17.75 -5.65
N ASP A 357 3.90 -17.84 -5.94
CA ASP A 357 4.55 -19.06 -6.47
C ASP A 357 4.69 -20.14 -5.41
N CYS A 358 4.49 -19.79 -4.14
CA CYS A 358 4.67 -20.71 -3.01
C CYS A 358 3.39 -21.52 -2.73
N ASP A 359 3.51 -22.83 -2.51
CA ASP A 359 2.37 -23.65 -2.06
C ASP A 359 2.04 -23.44 -0.58
N ARG A 360 3.09 -23.23 0.23
CA ARG A 360 3.01 -22.74 1.60
C ARG A 360 4.20 -21.84 1.92
N ILE A 361 4.03 -21.00 2.93
CA ILE A 361 5.09 -20.15 3.49
C ILE A 361 5.27 -20.50 4.96
N VAL A 362 6.51 -20.56 5.43
CA VAL A 362 6.84 -20.77 6.84
C VAL A 362 7.42 -19.50 7.46
N GLY A 363 6.90 -19.15 8.64
CA GLY A 363 7.25 -17.94 9.39
C GLY A 363 6.04 -17.02 9.60
N ASP A 364 6.19 -16.06 10.50
CA ASP A 364 5.13 -15.11 10.84
C ASP A 364 4.99 -14.03 9.77
N LEU A 365 3.88 -14.06 9.04
CA LEU A 365 3.61 -13.10 7.96
C LEU A 365 3.29 -11.71 8.51
N PRO A 366 4.00 -10.66 8.05
CA PRO A 366 3.65 -9.30 8.41
C PRO A 366 2.35 -8.87 7.74
N GLU A 367 1.54 -8.11 8.46
CA GLU A 367 0.41 -7.39 7.86
C GLU A 367 0.90 -6.37 6.81
N PRO A 368 0.07 -6.03 5.80
CA PRO A 368 0.42 -4.98 4.84
C PRO A 368 0.87 -3.69 5.55
N GLY A 369 2.06 -3.19 5.21
CA GLY A 369 2.65 -1.99 5.83
C GLY A 369 3.36 -2.23 7.17
N ARG A 370 3.48 -3.48 7.63
CA ARG A 370 4.34 -3.94 8.75
C ARG A 370 5.60 -4.67 8.28
N GLU A 371 5.80 -4.76 6.97
CA GLU A 371 6.91 -5.51 6.34
C GLU A 371 8.26 -4.80 6.43
N GLN A 372 8.19 -3.51 6.78
CA GLN A 372 9.30 -2.64 7.00
C GLN A 372 9.44 -2.46 8.52
N GLU A 373 10.57 -2.90 9.06
CA GLU A 373 11.03 -2.52 10.40
C GLU A 373 11.55 -1.07 10.26
N PHE A 374 10.64 -0.09 10.32
CA PHE A 374 11.02 1.31 10.15
C PHE A 374 11.98 1.74 11.26
N GLU A 375 12.87 2.67 10.91
CA GLU A 375 13.79 3.25 11.87
C GLU A 375 13.21 4.55 12.44
N LEU A 376 13.32 4.69 13.76
CA LEU A 376 13.16 5.98 14.41
C LEU A 376 14.52 6.65 14.48
N LEU A 377 14.60 7.90 14.03
CA LEU A 377 15.83 8.67 14.23
C LEU A 377 16.12 8.78 15.72
N ARG A 378 17.36 8.47 16.10
CA ARG A 378 17.78 8.27 17.50
C ARG A 378 17.57 9.53 18.32
N HIS A 379 17.90 10.69 17.75
CA HIS A 379 17.76 11.97 18.42
C HIS A 379 16.47 12.70 18.01
N THR A 380 15.81 12.31 16.94
CA THR A 380 14.52 12.86 16.49
C THR A 380 13.41 11.79 16.46
N PRO A 381 13.05 11.19 17.62
CA PRO A 381 12.19 9.99 17.71
C PRO A 381 10.73 10.19 17.29
N GLY A 382 10.35 11.40 16.86
CA GLY A 382 9.05 11.67 16.26
C GLY A 382 9.01 11.38 14.76
N LEU A 383 10.17 11.27 14.10
CA LEU A 383 10.27 10.99 12.67
C LEU A 383 10.60 9.50 12.44
N ARG A 384 9.69 8.84 11.74
CA ARG A 384 9.81 7.48 11.22
C ARG A 384 10.30 7.57 9.78
N VAL A 385 11.41 6.88 9.49
CA VAL A 385 12.01 6.81 8.16
C VAL A 385 12.09 5.36 7.66
N PRO A 386 12.08 5.12 6.34
CA PRO A 386 12.23 3.79 5.75
C PRO A 386 13.51 3.07 6.18
N HIS A 387 14.61 3.82 6.28
CA HIS A 387 15.94 3.37 6.72
C HIS A 387 16.84 4.57 7.02
N THR A 388 17.92 4.39 7.80
CA THR A 388 18.89 5.45 8.15
C THR A 388 20.03 5.64 7.13
N ARG A 389 19.96 4.96 5.97
CA ARG A 389 20.97 5.05 4.90
C ARG A 389 21.01 6.42 4.19
N LEU A 390 19.94 7.20 4.28
CA LEU A 390 19.88 8.58 3.78
C LEU A 390 20.33 9.51 4.90
N GLN A 391 21.45 10.22 4.70
CA GLN A 391 22.10 11.02 5.73
C GLN A 391 22.54 12.37 5.18
N LEU A 392 22.67 13.36 6.06
CA LEU A 392 23.41 14.58 5.76
C LEU A 392 24.87 14.40 6.20
N THR A 393 25.78 14.60 5.26
CA THR A 393 27.23 14.65 5.45
C THR A 393 27.76 16.05 5.19
N ASP A 394 29.00 16.31 5.63
CA ASP A 394 29.71 17.57 5.37
C ASP A 394 28.93 18.84 5.78
N VAL A 395 28.16 18.74 6.87
CA VAL A 395 27.25 19.79 7.30
C VAL A 395 28.01 21.00 7.84
N ARG A 396 27.70 22.18 7.31
CA ARG A 396 28.25 23.46 7.73
C ARG A 396 27.14 24.37 8.24
N TYR A 397 27.14 24.64 9.53
CA TYR A 397 26.18 25.54 10.18
C TYR A 397 26.67 26.99 10.17
N ARG A 398 25.73 27.94 10.00
CA ARG A 398 25.98 29.38 10.08
C ARG A 398 24.85 30.10 10.83
N PRO A 399 25.14 31.11 11.67
CA PRO A 399 24.10 31.89 12.35
C PRO A 399 23.20 32.64 11.35
N ALA A 400 21.89 32.64 11.59
CA ALA A 400 20.88 33.41 10.86
C ALA A 400 20.02 34.23 11.84
N SER A 401 19.24 35.19 11.32
CA SER A 401 18.38 36.07 12.14
C SER A 401 17.28 35.32 12.90
N THR A 402 16.89 34.14 12.41
CA THR A 402 15.78 33.32 12.94
C THR A 402 16.23 31.94 13.42
N GLY A 403 17.53 31.61 13.37
CA GLY A 403 18.03 30.29 13.76
C GLY A 403 19.43 29.97 13.25
N LEU A 404 19.66 28.68 12.97
CA LEU A 404 20.88 28.18 12.32
C LEU A 404 20.53 27.82 10.88
N ALA A 405 21.18 28.49 9.94
CA ALA A 405 21.20 28.07 8.55
C ALA A 405 22.26 26.99 8.36
N PHE A 406 22.11 26.12 7.37
CA PHE A 406 23.13 25.11 7.06
C PHE A 406 23.29 24.89 5.56
N THR A 407 24.47 24.39 5.19
CA THR A 407 24.72 23.77 3.89
C THR A 407 25.26 22.37 4.14
N ALA A 408 24.72 21.37 3.46
CA ALA A 408 25.07 19.97 3.66
C ALA A 408 25.05 19.20 2.34
N THR A 409 25.72 18.06 2.34
CA THR A 409 25.61 17.08 1.28
C THR A 409 24.63 15.99 1.73
N LEU A 410 23.59 15.77 0.95
CA LEU A 410 22.71 14.61 1.11
C LEU A 410 23.41 13.41 0.48
N ALA A 411 23.54 12.33 1.24
CA ALA A 411 24.18 11.10 0.81
C ALA A 411 23.27 9.90 1.03
N LEU A 412 23.35 8.92 0.13
CA LEU A 412 22.70 7.61 0.27
C LEU A 412 23.79 6.54 0.22
N ASP A 413 23.95 5.79 1.30
CA ASP A 413 25.02 4.78 1.47
C ASP A 413 26.45 5.31 1.41
N GLY A 414 26.63 6.62 1.65
CA GLY A 414 27.93 7.29 1.59
C GLY A 414 28.13 8.15 0.33
N PRO A 415 27.80 7.68 -0.90
CA PRO A 415 27.86 8.51 -2.08
C PRO A 415 26.97 9.77 -1.98
N PRO A 416 27.48 10.95 -2.40
CA PRO A 416 26.71 12.19 -2.42
C PRO A 416 25.67 12.15 -3.54
N ILE A 417 24.44 12.56 -3.22
CA ILE A 417 23.31 12.58 -4.14
C ILE A 417 22.72 13.96 -4.38
N ALA A 418 22.91 14.92 -3.47
CA ALA A 418 22.47 16.31 -3.67
C ALA A 418 23.13 17.28 -2.69
N THR A 419 23.20 18.56 -3.08
CA THR A 419 23.50 19.64 -2.15
C THR A 419 22.22 20.22 -1.54
N VAL A 420 22.19 20.37 -0.21
CA VAL A 420 21.07 20.91 0.56
C VAL A 420 21.49 22.22 1.21
N THR A 421 20.68 23.26 1.05
CA THR A 421 20.90 24.56 1.68
C THR A 421 19.65 25.02 2.42
N ASP A 422 19.82 25.46 3.65
CA ASP A 422 18.84 26.17 4.46
C ASP A 422 19.28 27.63 4.65
N ASP A 423 18.36 28.56 4.51
CA ASP A 423 18.58 29.99 4.75
C ASP A 423 18.38 30.40 6.22
N GLY A 424 17.90 29.48 7.06
CA GLY A 424 17.63 29.69 8.47
C GLY A 424 16.31 30.42 8.75
N ALA A 425 15.55 30.79 7.71
CA ALA A 425 14.18 31.29 7.75
C ALA A 425 13.14 30.18 7.45
N GLY A 426 13.61 28.94 7.30
CA GLY A 426 12.77 27.76 7.07
C GLY A 426 12.62 27.39 5.59
N ALA A 427 13.31 28.08 4.69
CA ALA A 427 13.36 27.70 3.28
C ALA A 427 14.57 26.78 3.04
N ILE A 428 14.28 25.49 2.86
CA ILE A 428 15.29 24.50 2.49
C ILE A 428 15.19 24.25 0.98
N THR A 429 16.30 24.47 0.29
CA THR A 429 16.45 24.23 -1.14
C THR A 429 17.41 23.08 -1.38
N VAL A 430 17.04 22.21 -2.32
CA VAL A 430 17.92 21.16 -2.86
C VAL A 430 18.32 21.58 -4.26
N ASP A 431 19.61 21.49 -4.60
CA ASP A 431 20.09 21.86 -5.93
C ASP A 431 19.42 20.97 -7.00
N PRO A 432 18.63 21.54 -7.93
CA PRO A 432 17.90 20.77 -8.93
C PRO A 432 18.81 20.07 -9.95
N ASP A 433 20.02 20.58 -10.19
CA ASP A 433 20.95 19.98 -11.16
C ASP A 433 21.51 18.63 -10.64
N ASP A 434 21.62 18.49 -9.31
CA ASP A 434 22.09 17.25 -8.65
C ASP A 434 21.01 16.14 -8.62
N LEU A 435 19.74 16.50 -8.82
CA LEU A 435 18.59 15.62 -8.59
C LEU A 435 18.15 14.78 -9.80
N THR A 436 18.77 14.98 -10.98
CA THR A 436 18.26 14.46 -12.26
C THR A 436 18.50 12.96 -12.51
N ALA A 437 19.39 12.31 -11.75
CA ALA A 437 19.64 10.85 -11.85
C ALA A 437 18.96 10.00 -10.75
N THR A 438 18.53 10.63 -9.64
CA THR A 438 18.17 9.94 -8.37
C THR A 438 16.73 10.22 -7.92
N HIS A 439 15.96 10.98 -8.71
CA HIS A 439 14.66 11.57 -8.34
C HIS A 439 13.58 10.55 -7.93
N GLY A 440 13.58 9.36 -8.55
CA GLY A 440 12.59 8.32 -8.24
C GLY A 440 12.72 7.77 -6.82
N GLY A 441 13.94 7.52 -6.37
CA GLY A 441 14.23 6.95 -5.05
C GLY A 441 13.95 7.91 -3.90
N LEU A 442 14.33 9.18 -4.04
CA LEU A 442 14.12 10.18 -2.98
C LEU A 442 12.63 10.52 -2.79
N ARG A 443 11.84 10.55 -3.88
CA ARG A 443 10.39 10.78 -3.81
C ARG A 443 9.66 9.61 -3.15
N ALA A 444 10.05 8.38 -3.46
CA ALA A 444 9.53 7.18 -2.80
C ALA A 444 9.88 7.17 -1.30
N TYR A 445 11.15 7.46 -0.97
CA TYR A 445 11.60 7.58 0.41
C TYR A 445 10.81 8.62 1.21
N LEU A 446 10.57 9.80 0.64
CA LEU A 446 9.77 10.84 1.27
C LEU A 446 8.31 10.41 1.47
N ALA A 447 7.71 9.74 0.48
CA ALA A 447 6.32 9.29 0.55
C ALA A 447 6.05 8.29 1.68
N GLU A 448 7.08 7.61 2.17
CA GLU A 448 7.02 6.65 3.28
C GLU A 448 7.36 7.26 4.65
N CYS A 449 8.01 8.43 4.69
CA CYS A 449 8.36 9.10 5.94
C CYS A 449 7.11 9.61 6.68
N ARG A 450 7.08 9.44 8.00
CA ARG A 450 5.98 9.91 8.86
C ARG A 450 6.50 10.61 10.10
N PHE A 451 5.98 11.79 10.43
CA PHE A 451 6.21 12.45 11.70
C PHE A 451 4.96 12.33 12.56
N GLN A 452 5.06 11.65 13.71
CA GLN A 452 3.91 11.38 14.59
C GLN A 452 2.69 10.80 13.83
N GLY A 453 2.94 9.92 12.86
CA GLY A 453 1.91 9.30 12.01
C GLY A 453 1.44 10.13 10.82
N SER A 454 1.84 11.41 10.69
CA SER A 454 1.46 12.27 9.56
C SER A 454 2.53 12.26 8.45
N PRO A 455 2.14 12.33 7.16
CA PRO A 455 3.10 12.52 6.06
C PRO A 455 3.98 13.74 6.27
N VAL A 456 5.24 13.65 5.84
CA VAL A 456 6.19 14.77 5.92
C VAL A 456 6.54 15.28 4.53
N GLY A 457 6.74 16.59 4.43
CA GLY A 457 7.32 17.21 3.24
C GLY A 457 8.85 17.18 3.27
N MET A 458 9.46 17.36 2.09
CA MET A 458 10.92 17.37 1.94
C MET A 458 11.63 18.31 2.91
N PRO A 459 11.17 19.56 3.14
CA PRO A 459 11.82 20.45 4.10
C PRO A 459 11.83 19.88 5.52
N ARG A 460 10.75 19.20 5.95
CA ARG A 460 10.68 18.63 7.29
C ARG A 460 11.63 17.44 7.46
N LEU A 461 11.73 16.58 6.45
CA LEU A 461 12.69 15.47 6.42
C LEU A 461 14.12 15.98 6.51
N LEU A 462 14.49 16.93 5.66
CA LEU A 462 15.85 17.50 5.62
C LEU A 462 16.21 18.22 6.93
N GLN A 463 15.26 18.96 7.51
CA GLN A 463 15.46 19.57 8.83
C GLN A 463 15.70 18.50 9.90
N ALA A 464 14.94 17.40 9.90
CA ALA A 464 15.10 16.35 10.88
C ALA A 464 16.44 15.62 10.73
N LEU A 465 16.91 15.38 9.50
CA LEU A 465 18.25 14.83 9.26
C LEU A 465 19.36 15.80 9.71
N ALA A 466 19.17 17.11 9.55
CA ALA A 466 20.10 18.13 10.02
C ALA A 466 20.12 18.20 11.57
N ASP A 467 18.96 18.12 12.20
CA ASP A 467 18.82 18.03 13.65
C ASP A 467 19.46 16.74 14.18
N GLU A 468 19.26 15.61 13.51
CA GLU A 468 19.85 14.31 13.87
C GLU A 468 21.38 14.38 13.83
N HIS A 469 21.95 14.92 12.76
CA HIS A 469 23.39 15.13 12.63
C HIS A 469 23.94 16.04 13.74
N PHE A 470 23.30 17.19 13.95
CA PHE A 470 23.71 18.17 14.95
C PHE A 470 23.67 17.59 16.37
N LEU A 471 22.55 16.94 16.73
CA LEU A 471 22.35 16.37 18.05
C LEU A 471 23.30 15.21 18.32
N SER A 472 23.58 14.38 17.31
CA SER A 472 24.56 13.29 17.42
C SER A 472 25.94 13.83 17.79
N GLN A 473 26.40 14.90 17.11
CA GLN A 473 27.68 15.54 17.42
C GLN A 473 27.69 16.19 18.80
N ALA A 474 26.63 16.91 19.17
CA ALA A 474 26.57 17.59 20.45
C ALA A 474 26.52 16.61 21.63
N VAL A 475 25.79 15.49 21.49
CA VAL A 475 25.76 14.42 22.49
C VAL A 475 27.14 13.78 22.62
N ALA A 476 27.77 13.41 21.51
CA ALA A 476 29.10 12.80 21.53
C ALA A 476 30.15 13.73 22.17
N GLN A 477 30.07 15.04 21.90
CA GLN A 477 30.96 16.02 22.51
C GLN A 477 30.71 16.15 24.02
N ALA A 478 29.46 16.24 24.45
CA ALA A 478 29.13 16.35 25.87
C ALA A 478 29.54 15.09 26.65
N GLU A 479 29.37 13.90 26.07
CA GLU A 479 29.84 12.64 26.66
C GLU A 479 31.37 12.62 26.77
N ALA A 480 32.10 13.08 25.74
CA ALA A 480 33.56 13.21 25.78
C ALA A 480 34.04 14.18 26.87
N ASP A 481 33.27 15.23 27.15
CA ASP A 481 33.54 16.21 28.21
C ASP A 481 33.07 15.74 29.61
N GLY A 482 32.59 14.51 29.75
CA GLY A 482 32.13 13.92 31.01
C GLY A 482 30.76 14.41 31.48
N GLY A 483 29.95 14.93 30.56
CA GLY A 483 28.61 15.45 30.78
C GLY A 483 27.52 14.72 30.00
N THR A 484 26.35 15.36 29.90
CA THR A 484 25.22 14.95 29.05
C THR A 484 24.58 16.19 28.42
N GLN A 485 23.63 15.98 27.50
CA GLN A 485 22.98 17.05 26.77
C GLN A 485 21.54 17.30 27.26
N LEU A 486 21.20 18.58 27.46
CA LEU A 486 19.83 19.06 27.55
C LEU A 486 19.39 19.68 26.23
N ARG A 487 18.11 19.49 25.89
CA ARG A 487 17.44 20.23 24.83
C ARG A 487 16.09 20.79 25.28
N LEU A 488 15.71 21.92 24.73
CA LEU A 488 14.36 22.46 24.80
C LEU A 488 13.67 22.15 23.48
N VAL A 489 12.57 21.40 23.51
CA VAL A 489 11.75 21.13 22.31
C VAL A 489 10.41 21.83 22.41
N ASP A 490 9.87 22.25 21.28
CA ASP A 490 8.49 22.76 21.19
C ASP A 490 7.48 21.62 20.91
N ASP A 491 6.21 22.01 20.76
CA ASP A 491 5.07 21.13 20.45
C ASP A 491 5.18 20.48 19.06
N THR A 492 5.86 21.14 18.13
CA THR A 492 6.19 20.58 16.81
C THR A 492 7.41 19.65 16.83
N GLY A 493 8.04 19.48 18.00
CA GLY A 493 9.22 18.63 18.21
C GLY A 493 10.54 19.24 17.72
N HIS A 494 10.58 20.53 17.40
CA HIS A 494 11.82 21.20 17.00
C HIS A 494 12.67 21.57 18.22
N THR A 495 13.97 21.38 18.10
CA THR A 495 14.93 21.79 19.14
C THR A 495 15.12 23.31 19.09
N ARG A 496 14.72 24.00 20.16
CA ARG A 496 14.82 25.47 20.32
C ARG A 496 16.04 25.92 21.09
N ALA A 497 16.56 25.07 21.96
CA ALA A 497 17.78 25.34 22.70
C ALA A 497 18.49 24.04 23.02
N LEU A 498 19.82 24.10 23.09
CA LEU A 498 20.67 22.96 23.43
C LEU A 498 21.71 23.41 24.46
N ARG A 499 21.92 22.63 25.53
CA ARG A 499 22.83 22.99 26.63
C ARG A 499 23.56 21.76 27.17
N PRO A 500 24.91 21.74 27.17
CA PRO A 500 25.64 20.67 27.84
C PRO A 500 25.54 20.84 29.35
N ILE A 501 25.53 19.73 30.08
CA ILE A 501 25.54 19.71 31.54
C ILE A 501 26.62 18.75 32.02
N ALA A 502 27.50 19.26 32.88
CA ALA A 502 28.49 18.47 33.58
C ALA A 502 28.49 18.85 35.08
N PRO A 503 28.51 17.87 36.01
CA PRO A 503 28.40 16.44 35.74
C PRO A 503 26.97 16.05 35.32
N ALA A 504 26.82 14.93 34.61
CA ALA A 504 25.51 14.37 34.32
C ALA A 504 24.75 14.04 35.64
N PRO A 505 23.46 14.40 35.78
CA PRO A 505 22.66 14.03 36.94
C PRO A 505 22.65 12.51 37.15
N ALA A 506 23.16 12.05 38.30
CA ALA A 506 23.27 10.62 38.60
C ALA A 506 21.93 10.00 39.10
N ASP A 507 21.02 10.82 39.63
CA ASP A 507 19.73 10.38 40.15
C ASP A 507 18.64 11.47 40.02
N LEU A 508 17.43 11.15 40.50
CA LEU A 508 16.25 12.01 40.37
C LEU A 508 16.37 13.34 41.13
N THR A 509 17.15 13.42 42.20
CA THR A 509 17.22 14.61 43.06
C THR A 509 17.95 15.76 42.35
N PRO A 510 19.18 15.60 41.83
CA PRO A 510 19.83 16.61 41.00
C PRO A 510 19.02 16.97 39.73
N LEU A 511 18.28 16.00 39.16
CA LEU A 511 17.44 16.25 37.98
C LEU A 511 16.24 17.17 38.30
N LEU A 512 15.60 17.01 39.47
CA LEU A 512 14.52 17.88 39.94
C LEU A 512 15.02 19.29 40.28
N GLU A 513 16.19 19.38 40.91
CA GLU A 513 16.84 20.67 41.20
C GLU A 513 17.17 21.43 39.91
N LEU A 514 17.77 20.74 38.94
CA LEU A 514 18.00 21.25 37.60
C LEU A 514 16.70 21.74 36.96
N GLY A 515 15.64 20.92 37.00
CA GLY A 515 14.32 21.27 36.47
C GLY A 515 13.79 22.60 37.00
N ARG A 516 13.93 22.88 38.29
CA ARG A 516 13.48 24.15 38.92
C ARG A 516 14.22 25.38 38.40
N THR A 517 15.44 25.22 37.87
CA THR A 517 16.23 26.32 37.28
C THR A 517 15.87 26.60 35.82
N LEU A 518 15.18 25.67 35.16
CA LEU A 518 14.85 25.76 33.74
C LEU A 518 13.52 26.48 33.54
N THR A 519 13.53 27.49 32.67
CA THR A 519 12.31 28.17 32.20
C THR A 519 11.91 27.68 30.82
N ARG A 520 10.61 27.56 30.57
CA ARG A 520 10.04 27.20 29.25
C ARG A 520 8.84 28.06 28.89
N GLY A 521 8.60 28.27 27.60
CA GLY A 521 7.36 28.87 27.10
C GLY A 521 6.20 27.87 27.09
N PRO A 522 4.97 28.33 26.81
CA PRO A 522 3.82 27.45 26.53
C PRO A 522 4.16 26.48 25.39
N GLY A 523 3.72 25.21 25.51
CA GLY A 523 3.98 24.17 24.51
C GLY A 523 5.41 23.62 24.47
N GLN A 524 6.35 24.18 25.23
CA GLN A 524 7.74 23.72 25.25
C GLN A 524 8.02 22.74 26.39
N GLN A 525 9.00 21.86 26.20
CA GLN A 525 9.47 20.93 27.22
C GLN A 525 10.99 20.77 27.17
N TRP A 526 11.62 20.75 28.34
CA TRP A 526 13.04 20.40 28.46
C TRP A 526 13.18 18.88 28.50
N GLN A 527 14.18 18.37 27.79
CA GLN A 527 14.53 16.95 27.74
C GLN A 527 16.03 16.79 27.98
N ILE A 528 16.43 15.68 28.63
CA ILE A 528 17.80 15.29 28.91
C ILE A 528 18.14 13.98 28.19
N TRP A 529 19.36 13.87 27.68
CA TRP A 529 19.86 12.64 27.09
C TRP A 529 20.31 11.65 28.17
N THR A 530 19.87 10.40 28.06
CA THR A 530 20.15 9.33 29.05
C THR A 530 21.22 8.34 28.60
N GLY A 531 21.87 8.57 27.45
CA GLY A 531 22.74 7.62 26.77
C GLY A 531 22.01 6.81 25.69
N ALA A 532 20.71 6.59 25.86
CA ALA A 532 19.88 5.85 24.90
C ALA A 532 18.69 6.65 24.36
N SER A 533 18.11 7.56 25.16
CA SER A 533 16.89 8.27 24.79
C SER A 533 16.78 9.66 25.44
N TRP A 534 15.87 10.47 24.90
CA TRP A 534 15.51 11.77 25.48
C TRP A 534 14.41 11.61 26.54
N PHE A 535 14.70 12.04 27.76
CA PHE A 535 13.79 12.00 28.89
C PHE A 535 13.31 13.40 29.28
N THR A 536 12.02 13.59 29.50
CA THR A 536 11.47 14.90 29.88
C THR A 536 11.90 15.31 31.29
N VAL A 537 12.50 16.49 31.44
CA VAL A 537 12.96 17.02 32.71
C VAL A 537 11.76 17.51 33.54
N PRO A 538 11.49 16.92 34.72
CA PRO A 538 10.37 17.31 35.57
C PRO A 538 10.60 18.66 36.25
N GLY A 539 9.53 19.40 36.53
CA GLY A 539 9.58 20.61 37.38
C GLY A 539 10.00 21.92 36.70
N ALA A 540 10.17 21.95 35.37
CA ALA A 540 10.48 23.18 34.62
C ALA A 540 9.34 24.20 34.68
N LEU A 541 9.68 25.44 35.06
CA LEU A 541 8.73 26.53 35.28
C LEU A 541 8.24 27.10 33.95
N THR A 542 6.92 27.12 33.75
CA THR A 542 6.29 27.79 32.61
C THR A 542 6.36 29.30 32.83
N ARG A 543 6.93 30.06 31.88
CA ARG A 543 6.84 31.52 31.93
C ARG A 543 5.37 31.93 31.82
N PRO A 544 4.86 32.82 32.69
CA PRO A 544 3.55 33.42 32.46
C PRO A 544 3.58 34.13 31.10
N GLY A 545 2.65 33.78 30.21
CA GLY A 545 2.57 34.38 28.88
C GLY A 545 2.40 35.89 29.03
N GLN A 546 3.27 36.67 28.39
CA GLN A 546 2.95 38.08 28.13
C GLN A 546 1.67 38.11 27.29
N PRO A 547 0.67 38.93 27.65
CA PRO A 547 -0.47 39.16 26.80
C PRO A 547 0.02 39.63 25.43
N HIS A 548 -0.54 39.07 24.36
CA HIS A 548 -0.40 39.61 23.02
C HIS A 548 -0.71 41.12 23.05
N ASP A 549 0.31 41.95 22.85
CA ASP A 549 0.09 43.32 22.42
C ASP A 549 -0.46 43.24 20.99
N ARG A 550 -1.79 43.36 20.90
CA ARG A 550 -2.45 43.92 19.74
C ARG A 550 -1.92 45.35 19.58
N ASN A 551 -1.02 45.56 18.63
CA ASN A 551 -0.89 46.75 17.77
C ASN A 551 0.55 46.90 17.26
N CYS A 552 0.76 46.55 15.97
CA CYS A 552 1.34 47.39 14.92
C CYS A 552 1.65 46.54 13.68
#